data_AF-A0A1B6AP15-F1
#
_entry.id   AF-A0A1B6AP15-F1
#
_cell.length_a   1.000
_cell.length_b   1.000
_cell.length_c   1.000
_cell.angle_alpha   90.00
_cell.angle_beta   90.00
_cell.angle_gamma   90.00
#
_symmetry.space_group_name_H-M   'P 1'
#
loop_
_entity.id
_entity.type
_entity.pdbx_description
1 polymer ?
#
loop_
_entity_poly.entity_id
_entity_poly.type
_entity_poly.pdbx_seq_one_letter_code
_entity_poly.pdbx_strand_id
1 'polypeptide(L)'
;MPTESNLRVLAAESPRFDHLLHVVPDVEQAARQYSAAGLPAHANEPFEGFQNGGWRPDERYIEILTIVDREVFPDSPFGRATASWMQYIDPLLAGGGGALNFAVQVTDTAATAERLRRAGHRIEVHTCEFQEGKVWFQEVMLLDAPAWAPFFITYRIDPEVMNGLKESGLITRGEHDLAGFVIETPDPEKAAAWVETLTAVPLDASGTVVRLPGGEVRFVAGESDRITALELTGGTPPEAVINGLRMQGV
;
A
#
# COMPACT_ATOMS: atom_id res chain seq x y z
N MET A 1 -12.85 -25.27 -4.23
CA MET A 1 -12.13 -25.61 -2.97
C MET A 1 -10.65 -25.61 -3.27
N PRO A 2 -9.82 -24.86 -2.52
CA PRO A 2 -8.37 -24.91 -2.67
C PRO A 2 -7.85 -26.31 -2.34
N THR A 3 -6.81 -26.77 -3.03
CA THR A 3 -6.15 -28.04 -2.72
C THR A 3 -5.25 -27.90 -1.48
N GLU A 4 -5.00 -28.98 -0.74
CA GLU A 4 -4.07 -28.98 0.41
C GLU A 4 -2.65 -28.50 0.04
N SER A 5 -2.23 -28.71 -1.22
CA SER A 5 -0.97 -28.19 -1.76
C SER A 5 -0.96 -26.66 -1.82
N ASN A 6 -2.08 -26.05 -2.23
CA ASN A 6 -2.20 -24.60 -2.23
C ASN A 6 -2.13 -24.05 -0.79
N LEU A 7 -2.78 -24.70 0.18
CA LEU A 7 -2.74 -24.26 1.59
C LEU A 7 -1.33 -24.33 2.21
N ARG A 8 -0.48 -25.27 1.80
CA ARG A 8 0.92 -25.38 2.29
C ARG A 8 1.86 -24.32 1.72
N VAL A 9 1.68 -23.93 0.46
CA VAL A 9 2.44 -22.81 -0.15
C VAL A 9 2.03 -21.48 0.49
N LEU A 10 0.73 -21.32 0.79
CA LEU A 10 0.17 -20.11 1.39
C LEU A 10 0.65 -19.88 2.83
N ALA A 11 0.82 -20.94 3.63
CA ALA A 11 1.42 -20.83 4.95
C ALA A 11 2.93 -20.47 4.92
N ALA A 12 3.60 -20.62 3.77
CA ALA A 12 5.01 -20.30 3.60
C ALA A 12 5.25 -18.83 3.18
N GLU A 13 4.30 -18.21 2.48
CA GLU A 13 4.42 -16.84 1.95
C GLU A 13 4.35 -15.75 3.04
N SER A 14 3.83 -16.05 4.23
CA SER A 14 3.73 -15.15 5.41
C SER A 14 3.29 -13.71 5.07
N PRO A 15 2.10 -13.55 4.45
CA PRO A 15 1.58 -12.26 4.01
C PRO A 15 1.40 -11.30 5.20
N ARG A 16 1.83 -10.05 5.04
CA ARG A 16 1.58 -8.97 6.01
C ARG A 16 1.38 -7.63 5.31
N PHE A 17 0.67 -6.72 5.97
CA PHE A 17 0.52 -5.35 5.48
C PHE A 17 1.88 -4.66 5.50
N ASP A 18 2.25 -4.02 4.40
CA ASP A 18 3.48 -3.24 4.30
C ASP A 18 3.17 -1.74 4.28
N HIS A 19 2.51 -1.28 3.22
CA HIS A 19 2.17 0.13 3.08
C HIS A 19 0.95 0.35 2.20
N LEU A 20 0.45 1.58 2.24
CA LEU A 20 -0.65 2.05 1.39
C LEU A 20 -0.18 3.23 0.54
N LEU A 21 -0.55 3.23 -0.73
CA LEU A 21 -0.21 4.30 -1.67
C LEU A 21 -1.29 5.39 -1.63
N HIS A 22 -0.93 6.59 -1.16
CA HIS A 22 -1.76 7.78 -1.17
C HIS A 22 -1.27 8.75 -2.24
N VAL A 23 -1.97 8.80 -3.37
CA VAL A 23 -1.67 9.68 -4.50
C VAL A 23 -2.20 11.08 -4.17
N VAL A 24 -1.32 12.08 -4.19
CA VAL A 24 -1.67 13.46 -3.85
C VAL A 24 -1.15 14.44 -4.91
N PRO A 25 -1.75 15.62 -5.06
CA PRO A 25 -1.26 16.65 -5.99
C PRO A 25 0.04 17.33 -5.50
N ASP A 26 0.30 17.35 -4.19
CA ASP A 26 1.46 18.00 -3.57
C ASP A 26 1.86 17.21 -2.30
N VAL A 27 3.02 16.56 -2.34
CA VAL A 27 3.51 15.69 -1.26
C VAL A 27 3.88 16.48 -0.02
N GLU A 28 4.49 17.66 -0.16
CA GLU A 28 4.87 18.47 0.99
C GLU A 28 3.64 19.02 1.72
N GLN A 29 2.64 19.48 0.96
CA GLN A 29 1.38 19.93 1.53
C GLN A 29 0.68 18.80 2.26
N ALA A 30 0.57 17.62 1.65
CA ALA A 30 -0.03 16.45 2.29
C ALA A 30 0.74 16.06 3.56
N ALA A 31 2.07 16.00 3.53
CA ALA A 31 2.89 15.69 4.72
C ALA A 31 2.67 16.69 5.87
N ARG A 32 2.50 17.98 5.55
CA ARG A 32 2.12 19.00 6.56
C ARG A 32 0.72 18.75 7.13
N GLN A 33 -0.24 18.34 6.31
CA GLN A 33 -1.60 18.01 6.76
C GLN A 33 -1.62 16.77 7.65
N TYR A 34 -0.87 15.72 7.31
CA TYR A 34 -0.70 14.53 8.16
C TYR A 34 -0.10 14.93 9.51
N SER A 35 0.99 15.70 9.49
CA SER A 35 1.65 16.15 10.72
C SER A 35 0.75 17.03 11.59
N ALA A 36 -0.04 17.92 10.98
CA ALA A 36 -1.04 18.72 11.68
C ALA A 36 -2.17 17.89 12.29
N ALA A 37 -2.45 16.71 11.73
CA ALA A 37 -3.40 15.73 12.25
C ALA A 37 -2.78 14.79 13.31
N GLY A 38 -1.53 15.02 13.75
CA GLY A 38 -0.86 14.19 14.76
C GLY A 38 -0.19 12.94 14.19
N LEU A 39 -0.04 12.85 12.86
CA LEU A 39 0.60 11.74 12.14
C LEU A 39 1.95 12.24 11.58
N PRO A 40 3.09 12.03 12.27
CA PRO A 40 4.36 12.62 11.86
C PRO A 40 4.78 12.15 10.47
N ALA A 41 4.71 13.05 9.48
CA ALA A 41 4.99 12.74 8.10
C ALA A 41 6.13 13.61 7.55
N HIS A 42 6.81 13.10 6.54
CA HIS A 42 7.87 13.80 5.83
C HIS A 42 7.62 13.78 4.31
N ALA A 43 8.34 14.65 3.61
CA ALA A 43 8.49 14.62 2.16
C ALA A 43 9.97 14.39 1.84
N ASN A 44 10.23 13.53 0.86
CA ASN A 44 11.57 13.36 0.30
C ASN A 44 11.78 14.38 -0.83
N GLU A 45 13.05 14.57 -1.19
CA GLU A 45 13.39 15.33 -2.39
C GLU A 45 12.88 14.62 -3.64
N PRO A 46 12.38 15.36 -4.64
CA PRO A 46 12.05 14.81 -5.95
C PRO A 46 13.20 14.00 -6.55
N PHE A 47 12.87 12.87 -7.17
CA PHE A 47 13.81 11.98 -7.84
C PHE A 47 13.19 11.41 -9.11
N GLU A 48 13.83 11.64 -10.26
CA GLU A 48 13.42 11.11 -11.57
C GLU A 48 11.94 11.38 -11.93
N GLY A 49 11.45 12.59 -11.66
CA GLY A 49 10.08 13.01 -11.96
C GLY A 49 9.01 12.46 -11.01
N PHE A 50 9.43 11.77 -9.96
CA PHE A 50 8.60 11.28 -8.86
C PHE A 50 8.95 12.02 -7.57
N GLN A 51 7.97 12.23 -6.70
CA GLN A 51 8.22 12.63 -5.32
C GLN A 51 7.39 11.75 -4.41
N ASN A 52 8.00 11.24 -3.35
CA ASN A 52 7.28 10.59 -2.27
C ASN A 52 7.65 11.17 -0.90
N GLY A 53 6.97 10.65 0.10
CA GLY A 53 7.16 10.90 1.50
C GLY A 53 6.36 9.86 2.26
N GLY A 54 6.14 10.10 3.54
CA GLY A 54 5.22 9.23 4.26
C GLY A 54 5.08 9.51 5.73
N TRP A 55 4.00 8.97 6.28
CA TRP A 55 3.86 8.72 7.71
C TRP A 55 4.24 7.26 7.97
N ARG A 56 5.28 7.05 8.79
CA ARG A 56 5.90 5.74 9.03
C ARG A 56 5.92 5.44 10.53
N PRO A 57 4.85 4.85 11.08
CA PRO A 57 4.78 4.60 12.51
C PRO A 57 5.74 3.49 12.99
N ASP A 58 6.09 2.56 12.09
CA ASP A 58 7.09 1.52 12.30
C ASP A 58 7.63 1.02 10.93
N GLU A 59 7.73 -0.29 10.71
CA GLU A 59 8.08 -0.84 9.40
C GLU A 59 6.98 -0.55 8.37
N ARG A 60 5.74 -0.42 8.84
CA ARG A 60 4.58 -0.04 8.04
C ARG A 60 4.55 1.45 7.79
N TYR A 61 3.95 1.86 6.67
CA TYR A 61 3.82 3.28 6.37
C TYR A 61 2.66 3.58 5.41
N ILE A 62 2.30 4.86 5.34
CA ILE A 62 1.50 5.41 4.24
C ILE A 62 2.48 6.13 3.32
N GLU A 63 2.64 5.65 2.10
CA GLU A 63 3.45 6.31 1.09
C GLU A 63 2.63 7.44 0.46
N ILE A 64 3.07 8.67 0.69
CA ILE A 64 2.42 9.87 0.14
C ILE A 64 3.21 10.22 -1.12
N LEU A 65 2.58 10.14 -2.30
CA LEU A 65 3.32 10.19 -3.57
C LEU A 65 2.65 11.00 -4.66
N THR A 66 3.46 11.52 -5.58
CA THR A 66 3.01 12.24 -6.77
C THR A 66 4.00 12.17 -7.93
N ILE A 67 3.52 12.54 -9.12
CA ILE A 67 4.34 12.71 -10.32
C ILE A 67 4.61 14.21 -10.48
N VAL A 68 5.86 14.62 -10.34
CA VAL A 68 6.27 16.04 -10.42
C VAL A 68 6.82 16.43 -11.80
N ASP A 69 7.28 15.46 -12.59
CA ASP A 69 7.72 15.69 -13.98
C ASP A 69 7.24 14.54 -14.88
N ARG A 70 6.24 14.83 -15.73
CA ARG A 70 5.63 13.84 -16.64
C ARG A 70 6.49 13.50 -17.85
N GLU A 71 7.51 14.28 -18.16
CA GLU A 71 8.42 13.98 -19.26
C GLU A 71 9.49 12.99 -18.81
N VAL A 72 9.98 13.13 -17.57
CA VAL A 72 11.02 12.26 -17.00
C VAL A 72 10.43 10.98 -16.39
N PHE A 73 9.29 11.09 -15.71
CA PHE A 73 8.72 10.00 -14.92
C PHE A 73 8.54 8.67 -15.68
N PRO A 74 8.01 8.62 -16.93
CA PRO A 74 7.76 7.36 -17.63
C PRO A 74 9.00 6.46 -17.78
N ASP A 75 10.18 7.08 -17.89
CA ASP A 75 11.46 6.39 -18.05
C ASP A 75 12.17 6.08 -16.72
N SER A 76 11.60 6.49 -15.58
CA SER A 76 12.10 6.12 -14.25
C SER A 76 11.72 4.68 -13.88
N PRO A 77 12.40 4.04 -12.90
CA PRO A 77 11.96 2.77 -12.33
C PRO A 77 10.51 2.82 -11.81
N PHE A 78 10.11 3.93 -11.17
CA PHE A 78 8.77 4.13 -10.63
C PHE A 78 7.71 4.24 -11.73
N GLY A 79 7.99 5.01 -12.78
CA GLY A 79 7.08 5.16 -13.91
C GLY A 79 6.90 3.87 -14.70
N ARG A 80 7.96 3.08 -14.88
CA ARG A 80 7.85 1.74 -15.49
C ARG A 80 7.03 0.79 -14.63
N ALA A 81 7.26 0.77 -13.31
CA ALA A 81 6.52 -0.10 -12.40
C ALA A 81 5.03 0.24 -12.38
N THR A 82 4.70 1.53 -12.39
CA THR A 82 3.32 2.02 -12.26
C THR A 82 2.63 2.30 -13.60
N ALA A 83 3.25 1.97 -14.74
CA ALA A 83 2.75 2.31 -16.07
C ALA A 83 1.32 1.81 -16.31
N SER A 84 1.02 0.58 -15.91
CA SER A 84 -0.32 -0.03 -16.03
C SER A 84 -1.36 0.59 -15.08
N TRP A 85 -0.92 1.31 -14.04
CA TRP A 85 -1.76 2.03 -13.08
C TRP A 85 -1.99 3.50 -13.43
N MET A 86 -1.36 4.04 -14.49
CA MET A 86 -1.57 5.44 -14.90
C MET A 86 -3.06 5.75 -15.15
N GLN A 87 -3.81 4.79 -15.66
CA GLN A 87 -5.27 4.91 -15.86
C GLN A 87 -6.06 5.13 -14.54
N TYR A 88 -5.47 4.83 -13.39
CA TYR A 88 -6.04 5.07 -12.06
C TYR A 88 -5.41 6.29 -11.36
N ILE A 89 -4.09 6.47 -11.52
CA ILE A 89 -3.34 7.59 -10.95
C ILE A 89 -3.78 8.93 -11.56
N ASP A 90 -3.97 9.00 -12.87
CA ASP A 90 -4.36 10.24 -13.56
C ASP A 90 -5.72 10.77 -13.06
N PRO A 91 -6.80 9.97 -12.99
CA PRO A 91 -8.05 10.40 -12.38
C PRO A 91 -7.93 10.83 -10.91
N LEU A 92 -7.11 10.14 -10.10
CA LEU A 92 -6.91 10.53 -8.69
C LEU A 92 -6.27 11.91 -8.60
N LEU A 93 -5.19 12.16 -9.35
CA LEU A 93 -4.53 13.47 -9.38
C LEU A 93 -5.48 14.56 -9.89
N ALA A 94 -6.23 14.30 -10.96
CA ALA A 94 -7.24 15.23 -11.47
C ALA A 94 -8.36 15.51 -10.47
N GLY A 95 -8.69 14.55 -9.60
CA GLY A 95 -9.68 14.65 -8.52
C GLY A 95 -9.18 15.28 -7.22
N GLY A 96 -7.91 15.69 -7.14
CA GLY A 96 -7.31 16.28 -5.93
C GLY A 96 -6.65 15.28 -4.98
N GLY A 97 -6.49 14.03 -5.42
CA GLY A 97 -5.82 12.95 -4.71
C GLY A 97 -6.77 11.86 -4.17
N GLY A 98 -6.18 10.79 -3.68
CA GLY A 98 -6.87 9.67 -3.04
C GLY A 98 -5.97 8.46 -2.88
N ALA A 99 -6.40 7.50 -2.06
CA ALA A 99 -5.70 6.23 -1.91
C ALA A 99 -5.85 5.40 -3.19
N LEU A 100 -4.72 4.91 -3.71
CA LEU A 100 -4.67 4.07 -4.91
C LEU A 100 -4.89 2.61 -4.52
N ASN A 101 -3.89 1.99 -3.88
CA ASN A 101 -3.86 0.59 -3.49
C ASN A 101 -2.92 0.38 -2.28
N PHE A 102 -2.62 -0.88 -1.96
CA PHE A 102 -1.76 -1.23 -0.84
C PHE A 102 -0.84 -2.41 -1.17
N ALA A 103 0.27 -2.47 -0.46
CA ALA A 103 1.27 -3.52 -0.56
C ALA A 103 1.07 -4.58 0.51
N VAL A 104 1.08 -5.84 0.07
CA VAL A 104 1.18 -7.01 0.94
C VAL A 104 2.60 -7.55 0.81
N GLN A 105 3.38 -7.41 1.86
CA GLN A 105 4.69 -8.03 1.90
C GLN A 105 4.51 -9.55 2.02
N VAL A 106 5.34 -10.27 1.27
CA VAL A 106 5.45 -11.73 1.27
C VAL A 106 6.92 -12.14 1.40
N THR A 107 7.17 -13.41 1.73
CA THR A 107 8.52 -13.97 1.84
C THR A 107 9.16 -14.23 0.48
N ASP A 108 8.36 -14.57 -0.54
CA ASP A 108 8.80 -14.90 -1.89
C ASP A 108 7.78 -14.44 -2.94
N THR A 109 8.12 -13.35 -3.63
CA THR A 109 7.33 -12.82 -4.76
C THR A 109 7.33 -13.73 -5.98
N ALA A 110 8.35 -14.56 -6.19
CA ALA A 110 8.36 -15.49 -7.33
C ALA A 110 7.33 -16.61 -7.12
N ALA A 111 7.27 -17.17 -5.90
CA ALA A 111 6.24 -18.14 -5.52
C ALA A 111 4.83 -17.54 -5.62
N THR A 112 4.67 -16.30 -5.13
CA THR A 112 3.42 -15.53 -5.22
C THR A 112 2.99 -15.32 -6.68
N ALA A 113 3.92 -14.89 -7.55
CA ALA A 113 3.67 -14.70 -8.96
C ALA A 113 3.24 -15.99 -9.67
N GLU A 114 3.90 -17.12 -9.39
CA GLU A 114 3.51 -18.41 -9.94
C GLU A 114 2.10 -18.82 -9.49
N ARG A 115 1.79 -18.64 -8.20
CA ARG A 115 0.47 -18.94 -7.64
C ARG A 115 -0.62 -18.09 -8.30
N LEU A 116 -0.42 -16.78 -8.42
CA LEU A 116 -1.38 -15.88 -9.05
C LEU A 116 -1.61 -16.24 -10.53
N ARG A 117 -0.55 -16.55 -11.28
CA ARG A 117 -0.69 -17.03 -12.67
C ARG A 117 -1.48 -18.33 -12.77
N ARG A 118 -1.23 -19.30 -11.88
CA ARG A 118 -1.98 -20.57 -11.83
C ARG A 118 -3.46 -20.36 -11.47
N ALA A 119 -3.76 -19.32 -10.69
CA ALA A 119 -5.12 -18.90 -10.38
C ALA A 119 -5.80 -18.13 -11.53
N GLY A 120 -5.08 -17.87 -12.64
CA GLY A 120 -5.62 -17.22 -13.83
C GLY A 120 -5.42 -15.72 -13.89
N HIS A 121 -4.70 -15.13 -12.93
CA HIS A 121 -4.44 -13.69 -12.92
C HIS A 121 -3.40 -13.27 -13.96
N ARG A 122 -3.63 -12.12 -14.58
CA ARG A 122 -2.63 -11.37 -15.34
C ARG A 122 -1.77 -10.56 -14.39
N ILE A 123 -0.45 -10.75 -14.45
CA ILE A 123 0.48 -10.07 -13.55
C ILE A 123 1.67 -9.46 -14.28
N GLU A 124 2.23 -8.42 -13.70
CA GLU A 124 3.57 -7.89 -13.98
C GLU A 124 4.49 -8.13 -12.79
N VAL A 125 5.78 -8.35 -13.07
CA VAL A 125 6.79 -8.48 -12.03
C VAL A 125 7.87 -7.44 -12.29
N HIS A 126 8.07 -6.55 -11.33
CA HIS A 126 9.06 -5.46 -11.41
C HIS A 126 10.14 -5.69 -10.38
N THR A 127 11.39 -5.42 -10.74
CA THR A 127 12.52 -5.49 -9.82
C THR A 127 13.21 -4.14 -9.81
N CYS A 128 13.40 -3.60 -8.62
CA CYS A 128 14.04 -2.31 -8.40
C CYS A 128 15.23 -2.49 -7.47
N GLU A 129 16.30 -1.77 -7.80
CA GLU A 129 17.54 -1.78 -7.05
C GLU A 129 18.06 -0.35 -6.96
N PHE A 130 18.38 0.10 -5.75
CA PHE A 130 18.89 1.43 -5.46
C PHE A 130 20.15 1.35 -4.61
N GLN A 131 20.89 2.45 -4.57
CA GLN A 131 22.08 2.62 -3.74
C GLN A 131 23.10 1.48 -3.92
N GLU A 132 23.42 1.16 -5.18
CA GLU A 132 24.41 0.13 -5.53
C GLU A 132 24.06 -1.25 -4.91
N GLY A 133 22.77 -1.60 -4.87
CA GLY A 133 22.30 -2.90 -4.37
C GLY A 133 21.98 -2.95 -2.89
N LYS A 134 22.17 -1.84 -2.16
CA LYS A 134 21.84 -1.78 -0.73
C LYS A 134 20.34 -1.75 -0.45
N VAL A 135 19.54 -1.36 -1.43
CA VAL A 135 18.08 -1.44 -1.35
C VAL A 135 17.60 -2.20 -2.57
N TRP A 136 16.94 -3.32 -2.35
CA TRP A 136 16.39 -4.17 -3.41
C TRP A 136 14.95 -4.51 -3.08
N PHE A 137 14.07 -4.47 -4.06
CA PHE A 137 12.74 -5.03 -3.93
C PHE A 137 12.23 -5.58 -5.25
N GLN A 138 11.33 -6.55 -5.12
CA GLN A 138 10.56 -7.11 -6.22
C GLN A 138 9.08 -6.95 -5.90
N GLU A 139 8.31 -6.57 -6.91
CA GLU A 139 6.89 -6.34 -6.82
C GLU A 139 6.14 -7.22 -7.82
N VAL A 140 4.99 -7.74 -7.41
CA VAL A 140 4.04 -8.46 -8.26
C VAL A 140 2.75 -7.69 -8.30
N MET A 141 2.43 -7.16 -9.47
CA MET A 141 1.25 -6.31 -9.69
C MET A 141 0.16 -7.08 -10.43
N LEU A 142 -1.09 -6.91 -10.01
CA LEU A 142 -2.26 -7.46 -10.69
C LEU A 142 -2.73 -6.51 -11.80
N LEU A 143 -2.96 -7.04 -13.01
CA LEU A 143 -3.45 -6.28 -14.18
C LEU A 143 -4.94 -6.47 -14.47
N ASP A 144 -5.60 -7.35 -13.72
CA ASP A 144 -7.01 -7.72 -13.91
C ASP A 144 -7.82 -7.56 -12.62
N ALA A 145 -7.52 -6.47 -11.90
CA ALA A 145 -8.05 -6.18 -10.59
C ALA A 145 -8.59 -4.74 -10.48
N PRO A 146 -9.49 -4.46 -9.51
CA PRO A 146 -9.88 -3.10 -9.15
C PRO A 146 -8.67 -2.24 -8.75
N ALA A 147 -8.81 -0.91 -8.86
CA ALA A 147 -7.72 0.02 -8.56
C ALA A 147 -7.16 -0.14 -7.14
N TRP A 148 -8.00 -0.49 -6.16
CA TRP A 148 -7.64 -0.67 -4.76
C TRP A 148 -6.93 -1.99 -4.43
N ALA A 149 -6.88 -2.93 -5.37
CA ALA A 149 -6.38 -4.27 -5.13
C ALA A 149 -4.92 -4.30 -4.66
N PRO A 150 -4.54 -5.28 -3.82
CA PRO A 150 -3.17 -5.37 -3.35
C PRO A 150 -2.20 -5.66 -4.49
N PHE A 151 -0.98 -5.16 -4.35
CA PHE A 151 0.20 -5.73 -4.99
C PHE A 151 1.08 -6.41 -3.94
N PHE A 152 1.99 -7.29 -4.37
CA PHE A 152 2.82 -8.07 -3.46
C PHE A 152 4.27 -7.66 -3.54
N ILE A 153 4.96 -7.57 -2.41
CA ILE A 153 6.34 -7.10 -2.35
C ILE A 153 7.24 -8.02 -1.51
N THR A 154 8.47 -8.20 -1.96
CA THR A 154 9.57 -8.72 -1.13
C THR A 154 10.74 -7.77 -1.28
N TYR A 155 11.32 -7.33 -0.17
CA TYR A 155 12.45 -6.41 -0.18
C TYR A 155 13.59 -6.88 0.71
N ARG A 156 14.78 -6.39 0.40
CA ARG A 156 16.01 -6.53 1.18
C ARG A 156 16.63 -5.16 1.29
N ILE A 157 16.84 -4.73 2.52
CA ILE A 157 17.50 -3.45 2.82
C ILE A 157 18.76 -3.78 3.61
N ASP A 158 19.88 -3.24 3.18
CA ASP A 158 21.15 -3.36 3.88
C ASP A 158 20.99 -2.83 5.32
N PRO A 159 21.50 -3.56 6.34
CA PRO A 159 21.33 -3.16 7.74
C PRO A 159 21.84 -1.75 8.05
N GLU A 160 22.90 -1.28 7.40
CA GLU A 160 23.43 0.08 7.60
C GLU A 160 22.43 1.13 7.11
N VAL A 161 21.80 0.90 5.96
CA VAL A 161 20.76 1.78 5.42
C VAL A 161 19.55 1.81 6.36
N MET A 162 19.11 0.65 6.83
CA MET A 162 17.99 0.55 7.77
C MET A 162 18.29 1.25 9.10
N ASN A 163 19.52 1.16 9.61
CA ASN A 163 19.92 1.88 10.82
C ASN A 163 19.95 3.39 10.58
N GLY A 164 20.48 3.85 9.45
CA GLY A 164 20.44 5.27 9.08
C GLY A 164 19.02 5.83 8.98
N LEU A 165 18.06 5.05 8.47
CA LEU A 165 16.63 5.44 8.45
C LEU A 165 16.01 5.57 9.85
N LYS A 166 16.45 4.74 10.81
CA LYS A 166 16.00 4.84 12.20
C LYS A 166 16.60 6.08 12.88
N GLU A 167 17.87 6.36 12.62
CA GLU A 167 18.59 7.49 13.20
C GLU A 167 18.15 8.84 12.64
N SER A 168 17.66 8.88 11.40
CA SER A 168 17.19 10.12 10.74
C SER A 168 15.87 10.65 11.30
N GLY A 169 15.16 9.86 12.13
CA GLY A 169 13.84 10.23 12.64
C GLY A 169 12.70 10.09 11.60
N LEU A 170 12.98 9.52 10.43
CA LEU A 170 11.95 9.24 9.42
C LEU A 170 10.97 8.13 9.86
N ILE A 171 11.37 7.30 10.83
CA ILE A 171 10.50 6.36 11.53
C ILE A 171 10.07 7.02 12.85
N THR A 172 8.88 7.62 12.85
CA THR A 172 8.33 8.27 14.04
C THR A 172 6.88 7.83 14.22
N ARG A 173 6.62 7.08 15.30
CA ARG A 173 5.28 6.58 15.65
C ARG A 173 4.26 7.71 15.82
N GLY A 174 4.63 8.76 16.55
CA GLY A 174 3.69 9.79 16.95
C GLY A 174 2.72 9.32 18.04
N GLU A 175 1.58 10.01 18.18
CA GLU A 175 0.54 9.68 19.17
C GLU A 175 -0.38 8.54 18.71
N HIS A 176 -0.56 8.40 17.40
CA HIS A 176 -1.47 7.43 16.80
C HIS A 176 -0.72 6.26 16.18
N ASP A 177 -1.40 5.13 16.05
CA ASP A 177 -0.92 3.95 15.33
C ASP A 177 -1.93 3.53 14.26
N LEU A 178 -1.41 2.95 13.18
CA LEU A 178 -2.23 2.41 12.10
C LEU A 178 -2.88 1.09 12.54
N ALA A 179 -4.20 1.03 12.56
CA ALA A 179 -4.95 -0.20 12.82
C ALA A 179 -5.33 -0.92 11.51
N GLY A 180 -5.61 -0.15 10.46
CA GLY A 180 -6.07 -0.69 9.19
C GLY A 180 -6.56 0.40 8.24
N PHE A 181 -7.36 -0.01 7.27
CA PHE A 181 -8.00 0.90 6.32
C PHE A 181 -9.32 0.31 5.80
N VAL A 182 -10.16 1.20 5.27
CA VAL A 182 -11.50 0.88 4.79
C VAL A 182 -11.54 0.95 3.27
N ILE A 183 -12.04 -0.11 2.65
CA ILE A 183 -12.45 -0.16 1.25
C ILE A 183 -13.97 -0.10 1.21
N GLU A 184 -14.50 0.91 0.54
CA GLU A 184 -15.91 1.00 0.22
C GLU A 184 -16.15 0.34 -1.14
N THR A 185 -17.09 -0.61 -1.24
CA THR A 185 -17.36 -1.36 -2.47
C THR A 185 -18.82 -1.85 -2.54
N PRO A 186 -19.40 -2.06 -3.74
CA PRO A 186 -20.79 -2.48 -3.87
C PRO A 186 -21.10 -3.86 -3.28
N ASP A 187 -20.09 -4.74 -3.19
CA ASP A 187 -20.22 -6.12 -2.69
C ASP A 187 -19.07 -6.45 -1.72
N PRO A 188 -19.17 -6.01 -0.44
CA PRO A 188 -18.09 -6.13 0.53
C PRO A 188 -17.65 -7.56 0.83
N GLU A 189 -18.60 -8.48 0.96
CA GLU A 189 -18.31 -9.89 1.25
C GLU A 189 -17.54 -10.54 0.08
N LYS A 190 -17.95 -10.27 -1.16
CA LYS A 190 -17.25 -10.78 -2.34
C LYS A 190 -15.85 -10.18 -2.48
N ALA A 191 -15.70 -8.88 -2.24
CA ALA A 191 -14.40 -8.21 -2.29
C ALA A 191 -13.45 -8.75 -1.21
N ALA A 192 -13.95 -8.94 0.01
CA ALA A 192 -13.20 -9.53 1.11
C ALA A 192 -12.78 -10.98 0.81
N ALA A 193 -13.70 -11.83 0.36
CA ALA A 193 -13.40 -13.22 -0.05
C ALA A 193 -12.39 -13.30 -1.21
N TRP A 194 -12.42 -12.31 -2.11
CA TRP A 194 -11.43 -12.20 -3.18
C TRP A 194 -10.04 -11.87 -2.63
N VAL A 195 -9.91 -10.90 -1.71
CA VAL A 195 -8.63 -10.60 -1.05
C VAL A 195 -8.14 -11.73 -0.15
N GLU A 196 -9.03 -12.42 0.57
CA GLU A 196 -8.70 -13.67 1.28
C GLU A 196 -8.11 -14.69 0.31
N THR A 197 -8.69 -14.87 -0.88
CA THR A 197 -8.15 -15.81 -1.87
C THR A 197 -6.76 -15.41 -2.36
N LEU A 198 -6.53 -14.11 -2.57
CA LEU A 198 -5.25 -13.58 -3.03
C LEU A 198 -4.13 -13.70 -1.99
N THR A 199 -4.45 -13.44 -0.73
CA THR A 199 -3.50 -13.36 0.37
C THR A 199 -3.42 -14.66 1.18
N ALA A 200 -4.45 -15.49 1.14
CA ALA A 200 -4.71 -16.61 2.03
C ALA A 200 -4.77 -16.26 3.51
N VAL A 201 -5.02 -14.99 3.82
CA VAL A 201 -5.33 -14.57 5.18
C VAL A 201 -6.82 -14.76 5.43
N PRO A 202 -7.20 -15.57 6.44
CA PRO A 202 -8.59 -15.86 6.71
C PRO A 202 -9.40 -14.60 6.99
N LEU A 203 -10.66 -14.59 6.55
CA LEU A 203 -11.64 -13.60 6.97
C LEU A 203 -11.94 -13.72 8.47
N ASP A 204 -12.35 -12.60 9.05
CA ASP A 204 -12.94 -12.61 10.38
C ASP A 204 -14.36 -13.20 10.39
N ALA A 205 -14.98 -13.27 11.57
CA ALA A 205 -16.32 -13.84 11.74
C ALA A 205 -17.43 -13.06 11.01
N SER A 206 -17.17 -11.80 10.63
CA SER A 206 -18.12 -10.98 9.86
C SER A 206 -18.07 -11.27 8.36
N GLY A 207 -17.01 -11.90 7.87
CA GLY A 207 -16.80 -12.14 6.44
C GLY A 207 -16.42 -10.89 5.64
N THR A 208 -16.12 -9.76 6.30
CA THR A 208 -15.81 -8.47 5.64
C THR A 208 -14.49 -7.85 6.08
N VAL A 209 -13.69 -8.56 6.87
CA VAL A 209 -12.38 -8.08 7.34
C VAL A 209 -11.31 -9.12 7.05
N VAL A 210 -10.24 -8.71 6.36
CA VAL A 210 -9.01 -9.49 6.19
C VAL A 210 -7.98 -8.97 7.19
N ARG A 211 -7.57 -9.80 8.15
CA ARG A 211 -6.64 -9.42 9.23
C ARG A 211 -5.19 -9.66 8.84
N LEU A 212 -4.66 -8.86 7.93
CA LEU A 212 -3.23 -8.91 7.63
C LEU A 212 -2.45 -8.55 8.90
N PRO A 213 -1.39 -9.31 9.26
CA PRO A 213 -0.46 -8.85 10.28
C PRO A 213 0.02 -7.44 9.93
N GLY A 214 -0.08 -6.52 10.90
CA GLY A 214 0.26 -5.11 10.69
C GLY A 214 -0.88 -4.21 10.19
N GLY A 215 -2.06 -4.72 9.81
CA GLY A 215 -3.18 -3.84 9.49
C GLY A 215 -4.42 -4.58 9.00
N GLU A 216 -5.60 -4.20 9.47
CA GLU A 216 -6.86 -4.77 8.98
C GLU A 216 -7.29 -4.13 7.66
N VAL A 217 -7.80 -4.95 6.74
CA VAL A 217 -8.50 -4.48 5.54
C VAL A 217 -10.00 -4.69 5.76
N ARG A 218 -10.74 -3.61 5.97
CA ARG A 218 -12.18 -3.64 6.21
C ARG A 218 -12.94 -3.28 4.94
N PHE A 219 -13.91 -4.10 4.57
CA PHE A 219 -14.81 -3.84 3.44
C PHE A 219 -16.16 -3.36 3.94
N VAL A 220 -16.64 -2.23 3.41
CA VAL A 220 -17.94 -1.65 3.75
C VAL A 220 -18.75 -1.39 2.48
N ALA A 221 -20.07 -1.44 2.60
CA ALA A 221 -20.96 -1.23 1.47
C ALA A 221 -20.93 0.24 1.01
N GLY A 222 -20.80 0.45 -0.30
CA GLY A 222 -20.99 1.74 -0.95
C GLY A 222 -20.61 1.70 -2.43
N GLU A 223 -20.86 2.78 -3.16
CA GLU A 223 -20.77 2.78 -4.62
C GLU A 223 -19.38 3.19 -5.15
N SER A 224 -18.48 3.67 -4.28
CA SER A 224 -17.25 4.30 -4.75
C SER A 224 -16.14 3.34 -5.20
N ASP A 225 -16.22 2.05 -4.83
CA ASP A 225 -15.26 0.98 -5.15
C ASP A 225 -13.79 1.42 -5.01
N ARG A 226 -13.42 1.91 -3.82
CA ARG A 226 -12.09 2.49 -3.51
C ARG A 226 -11.74 2.43 -2.02
N ILE A 227 -10.48 2.67 -1.70
CA ILE A 227 -10.04 2.93 -0.32
C ILE A 227 -10.53 4.33 0.10
N THR A 228 -11.21 4.44 1.23
CA THR A 228 -11.86 5.69 1.69
C THR A 228 -11.35 6.21 3.03
N ALA A 229 -10.78 5.36 3.88
CA ALA A 229 -10.32 5.78 5.20
C ALA A 229 -9.12 4.97 5.71
N LEU A 230 -8.29 5.61 6.53
CA LEU A 230 -7.37 4.96 7.46
C LEU A 230 -8.05 4.84 8.83
N GLU A 231 -7.90 3.67 9.43
CA GLU A 231 -8.35 3.34 10.78
C GLU A 231 -7.17 3.47 11.75
N LEU A 232 -7.33 4.29 12.77
CA LEU A 232 -6.27 4.69 13.69
C LEU A 232 -6.61 4.31 15.13
N THR A 233 -5.57 3.98 15.91
CA THR A 233 -5.63 3.76 17.36
C THR A 233 -4.68 4.71 18.08
N GLY A 234 -4.79 4.79 19.41
CA GLY A 234 -3.94 5.65 20.24
C GLY A 234 -4.45 7.10 20.28
N GLY A 235 -4.32 7.74 21.45
CA GLY A 235 -4.78 9.11 21.67
C GLY A 235 -6.27 9.29 21.38
N THR A 236 -6.63 10.49 20.92
CA THR A 236 -7.92 10.76 20.25
C THR A 236 -7.65 10.90 18.76
N PRO A 237 -7.96 9.89 17.93
CA PRO A 237 -7.70 9.95 16.49
C PRO A 237 -8.30 11.20 15.83
N PRO A 238 -7.59 11.81 14.87
CA PRO A 238 -8.08 12.99 14.19
C PRO A 238 -9.29 12.66 13.32
N GLU A 239 -10.30 13.53 13.32
CA GLU A 239 -11.36 13.54 12.31
C GLU A 239 -10.95 14.47 11.17
N ALA A 240 -10.11 13.97 10.27
CA ALA A 240 -9.55 14.74 9.16
C ALA A 240 -9.79 14.05 7.81
N VAL A 241 -9.80 14.83 6.72
CA VAL A 241 -9.74 14.31 5.35
C VAL A 241 -8.57 14.97 4.66
N ILE A 242 -7.62 14.14 4.23
CA ILE A 242 -6.39 14.58 3.55
C ILE A 242 -6.46 14.04 2.13
N ASN A 243 -6.61 14.92 1.15
CA ASN A 243 -6.65 14.57 -0.28
C ASN A 243 -7.51 13.33 -0.58
N GLY A 244 -8.78 13.35 -0.15
CA GLY A 244 -9.75 12.28 -0.39
C GLY A 244 -9.67 11.07 0.56
N LEU A 245 -8.65 10.98 1.43
CA LEU A 245 -8.49 9.91 2.41
C LEU A 245 -8.88 10.39 3.81
N ARG A 246 -9.86 9.73 4.42
CA ARG A 246 -10.33 10.06 5.77
C ARG A 246 -9.42 9.43 6.83
N MET A 247 -9.14 10.16 7.90
CA MET A 247 -8.55 9.65 9.12
C MET A 247 -9.67 9.46 10.15
N GLN A 248 -9.76 8.29 10.76
CA GLN A 248 -10.80 7.99 11.76
C GLN A 248 -10.30 7.02 12.82
N GLY A 249 -10.88 7.09 14.01
CA GLY A 249 -10.66 6.10 15.07
C GLY A 249 -11.41 4.79 14.83
N VAL A 250 -10.92 3.71 15.44
CA VAL A 250 -11.61 2.42 15.57
C VAL A 250 -12.46 2.31 16.83
#